data_AF-A0A1D2RDB3-F1
#
_entry.id   AF-A0A1D2RDB3-F1
#
_cell.length_a   1.000
_cell.length_b   1.000
_cell.length_c   1.000
_cell.angle_alpha   90.00
_cell.angle_beta   90.00
_cell.angle_gamma   90.00
#
_symmetry.space_group_name_H-M   'P 1'
#
loop_
_entity.id
_entity.type
_entity.pdbx_description
1 polymer ?
#
loop_
_entity_poly.entity_id
_entity_poly.type
_entity_poly.pdbx_seq_one_letter_code
_entity_poly.pdbx_strand_id
1 'polypeptide(L)'
;MKKIVFISPSAYVGVSSVGRHGEKAGLWDFKYFEDLESNEINADIVILGGYYQPYNRLEIDGKFGYWWTSSCFEIEQTGVLEINYLANILNSLNEDNIDFVLFGDRGIGKLFEYEVGAYTVPYPVDTSLKIESREKVDGIGFFVPQKLSKNILTTLFAFREFQKSHSGIKLHSNLKSYEQIMKFLDIEYHLYDWLGGGDYHSLLATMKANLHCTIAETNAYQVWEASLLNVPSVVSHAVDWYPLKELIVDNTNDIVDISDKIGKCICGDWGVRKRVLPIAKDNNEKLNGILSRII
;
A
#
# COMPACT_ATOMS: atom_id res chain seq x y z
N MET A 1 -28.28 7.18 -1.84
CA MET A 1 -26.94 6.55 -1.82
C MET A 1 -26.03 7.56 -1.16
N LYS A 2 -25.21 7.15 -0.17
CA LYS A 2 -24.33 8.08 0.55
C LYS A 2 -23.28 8.62 -0.43
N LYS A 3 -23.08 9.93 -0.47
CA LYS A 3 -22.07 10.59 -1.29
C LYS A 3 -20.82 10.80 -0.44
N ILE A 4 -19.84 9.92 -0.61
CA ILE A 4 -18.55 10.00 0.08
C ILE A 4 -17.50 10.36 -0.97
N VAL A 5 -16.64 11.34 -0.67
CA VAL A 5 -15.55 11.76 -1.55
C VAL A 5 -14.22 11.59 -0.82
N PHE A 6 -13.25 10.94 -1.46
CA PHE A 6 -11.86 10.90 -0.98
C PHE A 6 -11.01 11.81 -1.85
N ILE A 7 -10.25 12.71 -1.23
CA ILE A 7 -9.38 13.67 -1.91
C ILE A 7 -7.94 13.40 -1.50
N SER A 8 -7.03 13.35 -2.48
CA SER A 8 -5.58 13.22 -2.25
C SER A 8 -4.82 14.17 -3.16
N PRO A 9 -3.63 14.66 -2.77
CA PRO A 9 -2.74 15.30 -3.73
C PRO A 9 -2.16 14.24 -4.65
N SER A 10 -1.98 14.56 -5.93
CA SER A 10 -1.38 13.67 -6.94
C SER A 10 0.04 13.23 -6.58
N ALA A 11 0.77 14.08 -5.85
CA ALA A 11 2.14 13.82 -5.40
C ALA A 11 2.23 12.69 -4.35
N TYR A 12 1.13 12.37 -3.65
CA TYR A 12 1.14 11.41 -2.54
C TYR A 12 0.66 10.04 -3.02
N VAL A 13 1.46 9.39 -3.85
CA VAL A 13 1.10 8.14 -4.55
C VAL A 13 0.52 7.05 -3.63
N GLY A 14 1.08 6.87 -2.43
CA GLY A 14 0.59 5.89 -1.45
C GLY A 14 -0.80 6.23 -0.91
N VAL A 15 -1.05 7.50 -0.62
CA VAL A 15 -2.36 8.02 -0.20
C VAL A 15 -3.36 7.91 -1.34
N SER A 16 -2.96 8.28 -2.55
CA SER A 16 -3.81 8.18 -3.73
C SER A 16 -4.18 6.74 -4.05
N SER A 17 -3.34 5.75 -3.73
CA SER A 17 -3.71 4.34 -3.82
C SER A 17 -4.87 3.97 -2.89
N VAL A 18 -4.94 4.55 -1.69
CA VAL A 18 -6.10 4.39 -0.80
C VAL A 18 -7.37 4.88 -1.51
N GLY A 19 -7.34 6.11 -2.03
CA GLY A 19 -8.43 6.70 -2.79
C GLY A 19 -8.89 5.82 -3.95
N ARG A 20 -7.97 5.38 -4.83
CA ARG A 20 -8.29 4.52 -5.98
C ARG A 20 -8.87 3.17 -5.57
N HIS A 21 -8.31 2.50 -4.56
CA HIS A 21 -8.81 1.19 -4.12
C HIS A 21 -10.20 1.31 -3.52
N GLY A 22 -10.48 2.36 -2.74
CA GLY A 22 -11.82 2.57 -2.20
C GLY A 22 -12.87 2.92 -3.26
N GLU A 23 -12.49 3.68 -4.30
CA GLU A 23 -13.37 3.90 -5.45
C GLU A 23 -13.72 2.60 -6.17
N LYS A 24 -12.71 1.77 -6.47
CA LYS A 24 -12.94 0.46 -7.09
C LYS A 24 -13.72 -0.50 -6.20
N ALA A 25 -13.60 -0.36 -4.87
CA ALA A 25 -14.41 -1.09 -3.90
C ALA A 25 -15.85 -0.54 -3.75
N GLY A 26 -16.17 0.59 -4.38
CA GLY A 26 -17.49 1.22 -4.31
C GLY A 26 -17.76 1.94 -2.98
N LEU A 27 -16.71 2.40 -2.29
CA LEU A 27 -16.81 3.05 -0.98
C LEU A 27 -16.94 4.58 -1.09
N TRP A 28 -16.37 5.19 -2.12
CA TRP A 28 -16.37 6.64 -2.34
C TRP A 28 -16.02 6.99 -3.79
N ASP A 29 -16.24 8.24 -4.17
CA ASP A 29 -15.67 8.82 -5.39
C ASP A 29 -14.26 9.35 -5.08
N PHE A 30 -13.27 9.02 -5.91
CA PHE A 30 -11.89 9.49 -5.72
C PHE A 30 -11.58 10.71 -6.60
N LYS A 31 -10.96 11.73 -6.03
CA LYS A 31 -10.47 12.90 -6.75
C LYS A 31 -9.06 13.27 -6.35
N TYR A 32 -8.27 13.72 -7.33
CA TYR A 32 -7.07 14.49 -6.99
C TYR A 32 -7.45 15.91 -6.62
N PHE A 33 -6.74 16.47 -5.65
CA PHE A 33 -6.95 17.86 -5.24
C PHE A 33 -6.72 18.83 -6.41
N GLU A 34 -5.69 18.57 -7.21
CA GLU A 34 -5.29 19.39 -8.35
C GLU A 34 -6.31 19.41 -9.49
N ASP A 35 -7.21 18.41 -9.53
CA ASP A 35 -8.26 18.27 -10.54
C ASP A 35 -9.61 18.85 -10.07
N LEU A 36 -9.67 19.47 -8.90
CA LEU A 36 -10.89 20.10 -8.39
C LEU A 36 -11.18 21.40 -9.15
N GLU A 37 -12.35 21.44 -9.81
CA GLU A 37 -12.83 22.63 -10.52
C GLU A 37 -13.32 23.74 -9.59
N SER A 38 -13.67 23.37 -8.35
CA SER A 38 -14.15 24.28 -7.29
C SER A 38 -13.59 23.83 -5.94
N ASN A 39 -13.46 24.80 -5.04
CA ASN A 39 -13.14 24.54 -3.64
C ASN A 39 -14.37 24.07 -2.84
N GLU A 40 -15.58 24.26 -3.36
CA GLU A 40 -16.83 23.80 -2.73
C GLU A 40 -17.05 22.31 -3.02
N ILE A 41 -17.09 21.51 -1.96
CA ILE A 41 -17.33 20.07 -2.02
C ILE A 41 -18.63 19.75 -1.28
N ASN A 42 -19.67 19.43 -2.06
CA ASN A 42 -20.95 18.96 -1.53
C ASN A 42 -20.96 17.43 -1.48
N ALA A 43 -20.86 16.84 -0.27
CA ALA A 43 -20.84 15.40 -0.03
C ALA A 43 -21.23 15.10 1.42
N ASP A 44 -21.87 13.95 1.69
CA ASP A 44 -22.21 13.56 3.07
C ASP A 44 -20.95 13.40 3.93
N ILE A 45 -19.88 12.86 3.34
CA ILE A 45 -18.55 12.72 3.94
C ILE A 45 -17.47 13.15 2.94
N VAL A 46 -16.50 13.95 3.41
CA VAL A 46 -15.23 14.22 2.71
C VAL A 46 -14.06 13.67 3.53
N ILE A 47 -13.25 12.83 2.90
CA ILE A 47 -12.03 12.26 3.49
C ILE A 47 -10.82 12.88 2.81
N LEU A 48 -9.98 13.54 3.58
CA LEU A 48 -8.73 14.14 3.13
C LEU A 48 -7.57 13.18 3.41
N GLY A 49 -6.92 12.71 2.36
CA GLY A 49 -5.80 11.79 2.46
C GLY A 49 -4.50 12.52 2.87
N GLY A 50 -3.97 12.17 4.04
CA GLY A 50 -2.77 12.79 4.63
C GLY A 50 -2.96 14.28 4.95
N TYR A 51 -1.96 14.89 5.59
CA TYR A 51 -1.97 16.35 5.77
C TYR A 51 -1.45 17.04 4.51
N TYR A 52 -2.21 17.98 3.98
CA TYR A 52 -1.81 18.81 2.86
C TYR A 52 -2.35 20.23 3.06
N GLN A 53 -1.44 21.20 3.25
CA GLN A 53 -1.80 22.57 3.61
C GLN A 53 -2.85 23.21 2.67
N PRO A 54 -2.83 23.01 1.33
CA PRO A 54 -3.86 23.55 0.45
C PRO A 54 -5.29 23.10 0.74
N TYR A 55 -5.51 22.02 1.51
CA TYR A 55 -6.86 21.63 1.94
C TYR A 55 -7.58 22.70 2.75
N ASN A 56 -6.86 23.62 3.40
CA ASN A 56 -7.45 24.75 4.14
C ASN A 56 -8.27 25.70 3.26
N ARG A 57 -8.26 25.51 1.93
CA ARG A 57 -9.05 26.28 0.97
C ARG A 57 -10.38 25.63 0.62
N LEU A 58 -10.59 24.38 1.01
CA LEU A 58 -11.82 23.64 0.70
C LEU A 58 -12.96 24.11 1.59
N GLU A 59 -14.13 24.26 1.00
CA GLU A 59 -15.38 24.55 1.68
C GLU A 59 -16.23 23.27 1.59
N ILE A 60 -16.48 22.64 2.75
CA ILE A 60 -17.10 21.31 2.80
C ILE A 60 -18.49 21.43 3.45
N ASP A 61 -19.51 21.01 2.71
CA ASP A 61 -20.88 20.87 3.20
C ASP A 61 -21.13 19.39 3.53
N GLY A 62 -20.88 19.01 4.78
CA GLY A 62 -20.97 17.64 5.27
C GLY A 62 -19.97 17.32 6.39
N LYS A 63 -19.83 16.04 6.73
CA LYS A 63 -18.80 15.58 7.67
C LYS A 63 -17.45 15.55 6.98
N PHE A 64 -16.38 15.98 7.64
CA PHE A 64 -15.05 15.86 7.06
C PHE A 64 -13.96 15.50 8.05
N GLY A 65 -12.94 14.85 7.52
CA GLY A 65 -11.88 14.30 8.34
C GLY A 65 -10.68 13.89 7.53
N TYR A 66 -9.64 13.46 8.25
CA TYR A 66 -8.37 13.05 7.65
C TYR A 66 -8.20 11.54 7.68
N TRP A 67 -7.57 10.97 6.65
CA TRP A 67 -7.02 9.62 6.70
C TRP A 67 -5.50 9.71 6.90
N TRP A 68 -5.04 9.29 8.07
CA TRP A 68 -3.64 9.14 8.40
C TRP A 68 -3.08 7.81 7.89
N THR A 69 -2.08 7.88 7.01
CA THR A 69 -1.54 6.69 6.30
C THR A 69 -0.08 6.36 6.62
N SER A 70 0.61 7.17 7.44
CA SER A 70 2.01 6.89 7.80
C SER A 70 2.10 5.97 9.02
N SER A 71 3.06 5.05 9.00
CA SER A 71 3.40 4.21 10.16
C SER A 71 4.31 4.95 11.14
N CYS A 72 4.44 4.48 12.38
CA CYS A 72 5.33 5.11 13.36
C CYS A 72 6.77 5.28 12.84
N PHE A 73 7.28 4.27 12.14
CA PHE A 73 8.64 4.31 11.62
C PHE A 73 8.77 5.25 10.40
N GLU A 74 7.75 5.36 9.56
CA GLU A 74 7.75 6.35 8.47
C GLU A 74 7.71 7.79 9.00
N ILE A 75 6.98 8.01 10.10
CA ILE A 75 7.01 9.29 10.83
C ILE A 75 8.42 9.59 11.34
N GLU A 76 9.10 8.60 11.92
CA GLU A 76 10.48 8.77 12.39
C GLU A 76 11.46 9.13 11.24
N GLN A 77 11.26 8.55 10.06
CA GLN A 77 12.09 8.84 8.87
C GLN A 77 11.92 10.26 8.32
N THR A 78 10.71 10.82 8.43
CA THR A 78 10.42 12.19 7.98
C THR A 78 10.63 13.23 9.10
N GLY A 79 10.79 12.76 10.33
CA GLY A 79 11.16 13.55 11.50
C GLY A 79 10.01 14.40 12.04
N VAL A 80 10.36 15.59 12.56
CA VAL A 80 9.43 16.49 13.27
C VAL A 80 8.26 16.96 12.40
N LEU A 81 8.39 16.92 11.07
CA LEU A 81 7.37 17.44 10.16
C LEU A 81 6.06 16.64 10.19
N GLU A 82 6.11 15.31 10.02
CA GLU A 82 4.91 14.47 10.07
C GLU A 82 4.31 14.42 11.49
N ILE A 83 5.15 14.50 12.53
CA ILE A 83 4.68 14.62 13.91
C ILE A 83 3.86 15.89 14.10
N ASN A 84 4.33 17.04 13.59
CA ASN A 84 3.59 18.30 13.66
C ASN A 84 2.27 18.23 12.88
N TYR A 85 2.26 17.56 11.73
CA TYR A 85 1.02 17.36 10.96
C TYR A 85 0.00 16.51 11.70
N LEU A 86 0.43 15.40 12.31
CA LEU A 86 -0.44 14.59 13.15
C LEU A 86 -0.98 15.38 14.34
N ALA A 87 -0.12 16.13 15.04
CA ALA A 87 -0.52 16.98 16.15
C ALA A 87 -1.57 18.03 15.73
N ASN A 88 -1.38 18.67 14.56
CA ASN A 88 -2.34 19.64 14.04
C ASN A 88 -3.70 19.00 13.71
N ILE A 89 -3.70 17.80 13.11
CA ILE A 89 -4.94 17.06 12.82
C ILE A 89 -5.68 16.74 14.12
N LEU A 90 -4.97 16.24 15.14
CA LEU A 90 -5.56 15.88 16.43
C LEU A 90 -6.08 17.11 17.18
N ASN A 91 -5.33 18.22 17.18
CA ASN A 91 -5.82 19.48 17.74
C ASN A 91 -7.08 19.96 17.00
N SER A 92 -7.11 19.84 15.66
CA SER A 92 -8.30 20.19 14.88
C SER A 92 -9.50 19.32 15.23
N LEU A 93 -9.30 18.04 15.53
CA LEU A 93 -10.36 17.15 16.00
C LEU A 93 -10.90 17.61 17.36
N ASN A 94 -10.00 17.92 18.30
CA ASN A 94 -10.38 18.36 19.66
C ASN A 94 -11.03 19.75 19.70
N GLU A 95 -10.75 20.59 18.71
CA GLU A 95 -11.35 21.92 18.54
C GLU A 95 -12.63 21.90 17.70
N ASP A 96 -13.15 20.71 17.34
CA ASP A 96 -14.31 20.51 16.46
C ASP A 96 -14.15 21.16 15.06
N ASN A 97 -12.91 21.40 14.63
CA ASN A 97 -12.59 21.90 13.29
C ASN A 97 -12.63 20.79 12.23
N ILE A 98 -12.60 19.52 12.63
CA ILE A 98 -12.87 18.34 11.79
C ILE A 98 -13.74 17.37 12.59
N ASP A 99 -14.50 16.52 11.89
CA ASP A 99 -15.42 15.58 12.54
C ASP A 99 -14.79 14.23 12.89
N PHE A 100 -13.75 13.82 12.16
CA PHE A 100 -13.12 12.51 12.37
C PHE A 100 -11.69 12.41 11.87
N VAL A 101 -10.99 11.38 12.36
CA VAL A 101 -9.69 10.92 11.86
C VAL A 101 -9.70 9.41 11.69
N LEU A 102 -9.26 8.94 10.53
CA LEU A 102 -9.11 7.52 10.21
C LEU A 102 -7.62 7.14 10.28
N PHE A 103 -7.29 6.16 11.12
CA PHE A 103 -5.95 5.62 11.24
C PHE A 103 -5.85 4.27 10.55
N GLY A 104 -5.03 4.20 9.49
CA GLY A 104 -4.73 2.93 8.84
C GLY A 104 -3.71 2.07 9.61
N ASP A 105 -2.82 2.70 10.37
CA ASP A 105 -1.89 2.00 11.27
C ASP A 105 -2.61 1.62 12.57
N ARG A 106 -2.66 0.32 12.87
CA ARG A 106 -3.34 -0.17 14.08
C ARG A 106 -2.65 0.24 15.38
N GLY A 107 -1.32 0.37 15.36
CA GLY A 107 -0.56 0.79 16.53
C GLY A 107 -0.88 2.23 16.89
N ILE A 108 -0.83 3.14 15.89
CA ILE A 108 -1.18 4.55 16.06
C ILE A 108 -2.66 4.70 16.40
N GLY A 109 -3.56 4.05 15.66
CA GLY A 109 -5.00 4.17 15.87
C GLY A 109 -5.41 3.82 17.30
N LYS A 110 -4.85 2.75 17.87
CA LYS A 110 -5.08 2.36 19.27
C LYS A 110 -4.67 3.43 20.30
N LEU A 111 -3.69 4.27 19.99
CA LEU A 111 -3.30 5.37 20.87
C LEU A 111 -4.38 6.45 20.96
N PHE A 112 -5.31 6.51 20.01
CA PHE A 112 -6.33 7.55 19.92
C PHE A 112 -7.76 6.99 19.96
N GLU A 113 -7.95 5.67 20.17
CA GLU A 113 -9.27 5.03 20.22
C GLU A 113 -10.19 5.55 21.35
N TYR A 114 -9.63 6.26 22.33
CA TYR A 114 -10.41 6.92 23.38
C TYR A 114 -10.94 8.32 22.98
N GLU A 115 -10.40 8.91 21.91
CA GLU A 115 -10.85 10.20 21.39
C GLU A 115 -12.12 10.01 20.55
N VAL A 116 -13.14 10.83 20.81
CA VAL A 116 -14.37 10.82 20.01
C VAL A 116 -14.03 11.26 18.59
N GLY A 117 -14.46 10.48 17.59
CA GLY A 117 -14.18 10.77 16.17
C GLY A 117 -12.87 10.19 15.64
N ALA A 118 -12.05 9.55 16.49
CA ALA A 118 -10.87 8.81 16.03
C ALA A 118 -11.22 7.33 15.78
N TYR A 119 -10.87 6.80 14.60
CA TYR A 119 -11.21 5.44 14.20
C TYR A 119 -9.98 4.70 13.66
N THR A 120 -9.66 3.53 14.21
CA THR A 120 -8.76 2.57 13.56
C THR A 120 -9.52 1.86 12.44
N VAL A 121 -9.05 1.97 11.20
CA VAL A 121 -9.72 1.41 10.01
C VAL A 121 -8.82 0.48 9.21
N PRO A 122 -9.35 -0.59 8.61
CA PRO A 122 -8.61 -1.33 7.60
C PRO A 122 -8.52 -0.52 6.31
N TYR A 123 -7.51 -0.81 5.49
CA TYR A 123 -7.39 -0.22 4.16
C TYR A 123 -8.38 -0.85 3.17
N PRO A 124 -8.99 -0.04 2.28
CA PRO A 124 -9.86 -0.55 1.23
C PRO A 124 -9.05 -1.35 0.22
N VAL A 125 -9.67 -2.33 -0.45
CA VAL A 125 -8.99 -3.15 -1.46
C VAL A 125 -9.88 -3.31 -2.69
N ASP A 126 -9.33 -3.02 -3.87
CA ASP A 126 -9.96 -3.36 -5.15
C ASP A 126 -10.07 -4.89 -5.30
N THR A 127 -11.27 -5.42 -5.11
CA THR A 127 -11.55 -6.86 -5.27
C THR A 127 -11.97 -7.23 -6.70
N SER A 128 -12.08 -6.24 -7.59
CA SER A 128 -12.54 -6.41 -8.97
C SER A 128 -11.45 -6.97 -9.90
N LEU A 129 -10.18 -6.97 -9.47
CA LEU A 129 -9.06 -7.56 -10.21
C LEU A 129 -9.37 -9.02 -10.58
N LYS A 130 -9.33 -9.30 -11.89
CA LYS A 130 -9.59 -10.63 -12.45
C LYS A 130 -8.28 -11.32 -12.76
N ILE A 131 -8.25 -12.64 -12.53
CA ILE A 131 -7.16 -13.46 -13.05
C ILE A 131 -7.36 -13.57 -14.55
N GLU A 132 -6.42 -13.04 -15.32
CA GLU A 132 -6.28 -13.45 -16.70
C GLU A 132 -5.42 -14.70 -16.74
N SER A 133 -5.89 -15.74 -17.43
CA SER A 133 -5.07 -16.95 -17.64
C SER A 133 -3.89 -16.57 -18.54
N ARG A 134 -2.75 -16.31 -17.91
CA ARG A 134 -1.50 -15.98 -18.59
C ARG A 134 -0.43 -16.98 -18.20
N GLU A 135 0.38 -17.33 -19.18
CA GLU A 135 1.56 -18.17 -18.94
C GLU A 135 2.51 -17.45 -17.99
N LYS A 136 3.00 -18.18 -16.98
CA LYS A 136 3.99 -17.65 -16.05
C LYS A 136 5.35 -17.61 -16.75
N VAL A 137 6.05 -16.50 -16.63
CA VAL A 137 7.44 -16.38 -17.08
C VAL A 137 8.39 -16.74 -15.94
N ASP A 138 9.64 -17.08 -16.26
CA ASP A 138 10.72 -17.24 -15.29
C ASP A 138 11.17 -15.88 -14.72
N GLY A 139 10.25 -15.22 -14.02
CA GLY A 139 10.42 -13.85 -13.54
C GLY A 139 9.82 -13.62 -12.15
N ILE A 140 10.52 -12.79 -11.37
CA ILE A 140 10.08 -12.31 -10.06
C ILE A 140 9.91 -10.79 -10.13
N GLY A 141 8.74 -10.30 -9.70
CA GLY A 141 8.42 -8.88 -9.69
C GLY A 141 8.94 -8.16 -8.44
N PHE A 142 9.56 -6.99 -8.61
CA PHE A 142 9.93 -6.09 -7.52
C PHE A 142 9.67 -4.63 -7.92
N PHE A 143 8.43 -4.19 -7.74
CA PHE A 143 7.94 -2.88 -8.18
C PHE A 143 7.62 -1.98 -6.99
N VAL A 144 8.61 -1.22 -6.52
CA VAL A 144 8.47 -0.37 -5.33
C VAL A 144 8.89 1.07 -5.63
N PRO A 145 8.34 2.07 -4.91
CA PRO A 145 8.90 3.41 -4.94
C PRO A 145 10.30 3.40 -4.31
N GLN A 146 11.18 4.29 -4.74
CA GLN A 146 12.56 4.36 -4.26
C GLN A 146 12.64 5.10 -2.92
N LYS A 147 12.20 4.44 -1.85
CA LYS A 147 12.25 4.94 -0.46
C LYS A 147 13.09 4.03 0.41
N LEU A 148 13.72 4.60 1.45
CA LEU A 148 14.52 3.84 2.42
C LEU A 148 13.71 2.74 3.10
N SER A 149 12.45 3.01 3.44
CA SER A 149 11.55 2.01 4.03
C SER A 149 11.40 0.75 3.18
N LYS A 150 11.60 0.81 1.85
CA LYS A 150 11.40 -0.33 0.94
C LYS A 150 12.53 -1.36 0.93
N ASN A 151 13.59 -1.15 1.72
CA ASN A 151 14.65 -2.15 1.92
C ASN A 151 15.27 -2.70 0.62
N ILE A 152 15.45 -1.81 -0.36
CA ILE A 152 15.77 -2.18 -1.74
C ILE A 152 17.10 -2.92 -1.82
N LEU A 153 18.15 -2.40 -1.19
CA LEU A 153 19.50 -2.95 -1.32
C LEU A 153 19.60 -4.36 -0.74
N THR A 154 19.07 -4.59 0.46
CA THR A 154 19.05 -5.93 1.09
C THR A 154 18.25 -6.92 0.25
N THR A 155 17.11 -6.47 -0.32
CA THR A 155 16.29 -7.30 -1.21
C THR A 155 17.04 -7.66 -2.50
N LEU A 156 17.81 -6.74 -3.09
CA LEU A 156 18.66 -7.02 -4.26
C LEU A 156 19.77 -8.02 -3.93
N PHE A 157 20.44 -7.89 -2.77
CA PHE A 157 21.45 -8.84 -2.33
C PHE A 157 20.85 -10.24 -2.12
N ALA A 158 19.67 -10.33 -1.50
CA ALA A 158 18.97 -11.59 -1.30
C ALA A 158 18.55 -12.24 -2.62
N PHE A 159 18.04 -11.44 -3.58
CA PHE A 159 17.72 -11.94 -4.90
C PHE A 159 18.96 -12.46 -5.63
N ARG A 160 20.10 -11.76 -5.50
CA ARG A 160 21.37 -12.22 -6.07
C ARG A 160 21.83 -13.54 -5.46
N GLU A 161 21.70 -13.70 -4.14
CA GLU A 161 22.01 -14.95 -3.45
C GLU A 161 21.15 -16.10 -4.00
N PHE A 162 19.83 -15.88 -4.07
CA PHE A 162 18.87 -16.83 -4.63
C PHE A 162 19.22 -17.26 -6.07
N GLN A 163 19.62 -16.31 -6.93
CA GLN A 163 19.98 -16.58 -8.33
C GLN A 163 21.20 -17.49 -8.49
N LYS A 164 22.10 -17.60 -7.50
CA LYS A 164 23.24 -18.52 -7.57
C LYS A 164 22.83 -19.97 -7.79
N SER A 165 21.65 -20.35 -7.29
CA SER A 165 21.11 -21.71 -7.41
C SER A 165 19.91 -21.82 -8.36
N HIS A 166 19.47 -20.70 -8.94
CA HIS A 166 18.28 -20.62 -9.80
C HIS A 166 18.54 -19.76 -11.04
N SER A 167 19.53 -20.17 -11.84
CA SER A 167 19.90 -19.47 -13.07
C SER A 167 18.71 -19.37 -14.04
N GLY A 168 18.63 -18.27 -14.78
CA GLY A 168 17.55 -18.01 -15.75
C GLY A 168 16.29 -17.36 -15.19
N ILE A 169 16.11 -17.27 -13.87
CA ILE A 169 15.03 -16.46 -13.28
C ILE A 169 15.45 -15.01 -13.23
N LYS A 170 14.66 -14.10 -13.82
CA LYS A 170 14.99 -12.67 -13.90
C LYS A 170 14.24 -11.82 -12.88
N LEU A 171 14.87 -10.75 -12.41
CA LEU A 171 14.20 -9.69 -11.65
C LEU A 171 13.49 -8.72 -12.61
N HIS A 172 12.18 -8.55 -12.47
CA HIS A 172 11.41 -7.54 -13.20
C HIS A 172 11.13 -6.37 -12.26
N SER A 173 11.61 -5.17 -12.60
CA SER A 173 11.59 -4.05 -11.64
C SER A 173 11.52 -2.66 -12.30
N ASN A 174 11.11 -1.64 -11.52
CA ASN A 174 11.13 -0.21 -11.87
C ASN A 174 12.33 0.55 -11.27
N LEU A 175 13.32 -0.16 -10.73
CA LEU A 175 14.46 0.40 -9.97
C LEU A 175 15.60 0.90 -10.87
N LYS A 176 15.31 1.80 -11.81
CA LYS A 176 16.33 2.32 -12.75
C LYS A 176 17.55 2.96 -12.08
N SER A 177 17.37 3.62 -10.93
CA SER A 177 18.49 4.22 -10.18
C SER A 177 19.44 3.19 -9.55
N TYR A 178 19.00 1.94 -9.40
CA TYR A 178 19.80 0.84 -8.86
C TYR A 178 20.45 0.00 -9.96
N GLU A 179 20.33 0.39 -11.24
CA GLU A 179 20.84 -0.42 -12.35
C GLU A 179 22.35 -0.70 -12.23
N GLN A 180 23.14 0.31 -11.84
CA GLN A 180 24.58 0.12 -11.64
C GLN A 180 24.88 -0.90 -10.55
N ILE A 181 24.09 -0.93 -9.48
CA ILE A 181 24.22 -1.91 -8.40
C ILE A 181 23.83 -3.31 -8.90
N MET A 182 22.74 -3.43 -9.66
CA MET A 182 22.33 -4.71 -10.24
C MET A 182 23.37 -5.27 -11.22
N LYS A 183 24.01 -4.42 -12.03
CA LYS A 183 25.14 -4.78 -12.89
C LYS A 183 26.36 -5.21 -12.08
N PHE A 184 26.71 -4.45 -11.05
CA PHE A 184 27.83 -4.77 -10.15
C PHE A 184 27.64 -6.13 -9.46
N LEU A 185 26.41 -6.44 -9.05
CA LEU A 185 26.05 -7.70 -8.42
C LEU A 185 25.91 -8.86 -9.40
N ASP A 186 25.94 -8.62 -10.71
CA ASP A 186 25.67 -9.63 -11.74
C ASP A 186 24.27 -10.28 -11.55
N ILE A 187 23.25 -9.43 -11.35
CA ILE A 187 21.84 -9.85 -11.30
C ILE A 187 21.31 -9.93 -12.73
N GLU A 188 20.60 -11.01 -13.08
CA GLU A 188 19.80 -11.03 -14.30
C GLU A 188 18.49 -10.27 -14.09
N TYR A 189 18.22 -9.21 -14.85
CA TYR A 189 17.05 -8.36 -14.66
C TYR A 189 16.43 -7.83 -15.97
N HIS A 190 15.20 -7.30 -15.85
CA HIS A 190 14.52 -6.47 -16.83
C HIS A 190 13.96 -5.22 -16.14
N LEU A 191 14.30 -4.04 -16.68
CA LEU A 191 13.88 -2.75 -16.14
C LEU A 191 12.68 -2.18 -16.91
N TYR A 192 11.72 -1.66 -16.18
CA TYR A 192 10.53 -0.98 -16.69
C TYR A 192 10.51 0.48 -16.26
N ASP A 193 9.84 1.30 -17.06
CA ASP A 193 9.34 2.61 -16.61
C ASP A 193 8.15 2.45 -15.66
N TRP A 194 7.66 3.58 -15.13
CA TRP A 194 6.40 3.59 -14.41
C TRP A 194 5.26 3.19 -15.36
N LEU A 195 4.69 2.00 -15.12
CA LEU A 195 3.65 1.42 -15.97
C LEU A 195 2.26 1.93 -15.57
N GLY A 196 1.37 2.12 -16.56
CA GLY A 196 -0.05 2.30 -16.28
C GLY A 196 -0.65 1.06 -15.60
N GLY A 197 -1.71 1.24 -14.80
CA GLY A 197 -2.27 0.16 -13.97
C GLY A 197 -2.64 -1.12 -14.74
N GLY A 198 -3.18 -1.00 -15.96
CA GLY A 198 -3.51 -2.16 -16.79
C GLY A 198 -2.29 -2.96 -17.24
N ASP A 199 -1.25 -2.28 -17.71
CA ASP A 199 0.02 -2.91 -18.15
C ASP A 199 0.79 -3.48 -16.96
N TYR A 200 0.75 -2.78 -15.83
CA TYR A 200 1.33 -3.23 -14.57
C TYR A 200 0.70 -4.54 -14.09
N HIS A 201 -0.63 -4.61 -13.97
CA HIS A 201 -1.32 -5.84 -13.56
C HIS A 201 -1.12 -6.98 -14.56
N SER A 202 -1.12 -6.64 -15.86
CA SER A 202 -0.83 -7.56 -16.95
C SER A 202 0.54 -8.22 -16.82
N LEU A 203 1.56 -7.45 -16.47
CA LEU A 203 2.92 -7.93 -16.22
C LEU A 203 3.00 -8.71 -14.90
N LEU A 204 2.45 -8.16 -13.82
CA LEU A 204 2.48 -8.78 -12.50
C LEU A 204 1.85 -10.18 -12.53
N ALA A 205 0.74 -10.36 -13.25
CA ALA A 205 0.06 -11.64 -13.40
C ALA A 205 0.92 -12.74 -14.05
N THR A 206 1.96 -12.40 -14.83
CA THR A 206 2.88 -13.39 -15.42
C THR A 206 4.03 -13.77 -14.50
N MET A 207 4.25 -13.05 -13.40
CA MET A 207 5.36 -13.32 -12.47
C MET A 207 5.10 -14.58 -11.64
N LYS A 208 6.18 -15.32 -11.32
CA LYS A 208 6.15 -16.46 -10.40
C LYS A 208 5.99 -16.04 -8.95
N ALA A 209 6.61 -14.92 -8.58
CA ALA A 209 6.55 -14.33 -7.26
C ALA A 209 6.65 -12.81 -7.32
N ASN A 210 6.27 -12.16 -6.22
CA ASN A 210 6.43 -10.74 -5.98
C ASN A 210 7.29 -10.51 -4.73
N LEU A 211 8.14 -9.49 -4.73
CA LEU A 211 8.99 -9.13 -3.58
C LEU A 211 8.47 -7.84 -2.93
N HIS A 212 8.33 -7.88 -1.61
CA HIS A 212 7.90 -6.75 -0.80
C HIS A 212 8.44 -6.82 0.64
N CYS A 213 9.76 -6.86 0.79
CA CYS A 213 10.44 -7.02 2.08
C CYS A 213 10.69 -5.66 2.78
N THR A 214 9.65 -4.84 2.95
CA THR A 214 9.74 -3.47 3.48
C THR A 214 10.12 -3.44 4.98
N ILE A 215 10.87 -2.44 5.43
CA ILE A 215 11.17 -2.22 6.86
C ILE A 215 9.93 -1.71 7.58
N ALA A 216 9.18 -0.82 6.93
CA ALA A 216 7.97 -0.22 7.48
C ALA A 216 7.00 0.13 6.36
N GLU A 217 5.72 -0.06 6.64
CA GLU A 217 4.59 0.38 5.83
C GLU A 217 3.30 0.17 6.63
N THR A 218 2.29 0.98 6.40
CA THR A 218 0.94 0.77 6.97
C THR A 218 0.09 -0.18 6.13
N ASN A 219 0.27 -0.20 4.81
CA ASN A 219 -0.38 -1.13 3.90
C ASN A 219 0.34 -1.26 2.55
N ALA A 220 0.56 -2.51 2.12
CA ALA A 220 1.27 -2.83 0.88
C ALA A 220 0.29 -3.18 -0.25
N TYR A 221 -0.19 -2.18 -1.00
CA TYR A 221 -1.12 -2.39 -2.13
C TYR A 221 -0.58 -3.33 -3.21
N GLN A 222 0.72 -3.26 -3.51
CA GLN A 222 1.39 -4.19 -4.41
C GLN A 222 1.19 -5.66 -3.99
N VAL A 223 1.19 -5.96 -2.68
CA VAL A 223 0.98 -7.32 -2.17
C VAL A 223 -0.47 -7.74 -2.34
N TRP A 224 -1.43 -6.84 -2.13
CA TRP A 224 -2.85 -7.08 -2.42
C TRP A 224 -3.06 -7.40 -3.90
N GLU A 225 -2.56 -6.54 -4.79
CA GLU A 225 -2.69 -6.67 -6.24
C GLU A 225 -2.06 -7.97 -6.74
N ALA A 226 -0.82 -8.27 -6.32
CA ALA A 226 -0.13 -9.53 -6.64
C ALA A 226 -0.96 -10.74 -6.19
N SER A 227 -1.40 -10.73 -4.93
CA SER A 227 -2.15 -11.85 -4.34
C SER A 227 -3.49 -12.06 -5.02
N LEU A 228 -4.19 -10.99 -5.37
CA LEU A 228 -5.45 -11.06 -6.11
C LEU A 228 -5.21 -11.60 -7.52
N LEU A 229 -4.09 -11.28 -8.17
CA LEU A 229 -3.68 -11.89 -9.43
C LEU A 229 -3.09 -13.30 -9.28
N ASN A 230 -3.23 -13.90 -8.09
CA ASN A 230 -2.71 -15.22 -7.73
C ASN A 230 -1.18 -15.34 -7.89
N VAL A 231 -0.46 -14.27 -7.55
CA VAL A 231 1.00 -14.20 -7.48
C VAL A 231 1.39 -14.15 -5.99
N PRO A 232 2.07 -15.17 -5.45
CA PRO A 232 2.53 -15.16 -4.07
C PRO A 232 3.61 -14.10 -3.86
N SER A 233 3.72 -13.57 -2.64
CA SER A 233 4.68 -12.54 -2.29
C SER A 233 5.58 -13.00 -1.16
N VAL A 234 6.87 -12.69 -1.25
CA VAL A 234 7.77 -12.68 -0.09
C VAL A 234 7.65 -11.31 0.56
N VAL A 235 7.24 -11.27 1.82
CA VAL A 235 6.93 -10.03 2.53
C VAL A 235 7.64 -9.96 3.86
N SER A 236 7.72 -8.78 4.46
CA SER A 236 8.16 -8.62 5.85
C SER A 236 7.00 -8.63 6.83
N HIS A 237 7.33 -8.62 8.12
CA HIS A 237 6.35 -8.45 9.20
C HIS A 237 5.56 -7.14 9.15
N ALA A 238 6.01 -6.14 8.38
CA ALA A 238 5.24 -4.91 8.16
C ALA A 238 3.94 -5.17 7.37
N VAL A 239 3.83 -6.30 6.66
CA VAL A 239 2.61 -6.72 5.95
C VAL A 239 1.89 -7.80 6.78
N ASP A 240 1.44 -7.41 7.97
CA ASP A 240 0.97 -8.33 9.03
C ASP A 240 -0.28 -9.15 8.65
N TRP A 241 -1.13 -8.59 7.79
CA TRP A 241 -2.34 -9.24 7.28
C TRP A 241 -2.07 -10.39 6.31
N TYR A 242 -0.84 -10.52 5.79
CA TYR A 242 -0.54 -11.52 4.76
C TYR A 242 -0.75 -12.96 5.28
N PRO A 243 -1.53 -13.81 4.59
CA PRO A 243 -1.96 -15.10 5.15
C PRO A 243 -0.93 -16.22 5.02
N LEU A 244 0.09 -16.07 4.17
CA LEU A 244 1.13 -17.10 3.95
C LEU A 244 2.31 -16.84 4.88
N LYS A 245 2.21 -17.31 6.12
CA LYS A 245 3.20 -17.03 7.18
C LYS A 245 4.59 -17.59 6.86
N GLU A 246 4.65 -18.64 6.06
CA GLU A 246 5.88 -19.27 5.59
C GLU A 246 6.68 -18.36 4.65
N LEU A 247 6.03 -17.36 4.02
CA LEU A 247 6.64 -16.39 3.11
C LEU A 247 6.91 -15.03 3.75
N ILE A 248 6.67 -14.91 5.05
CA ILE A 248 7.05 -13.73 5.83
C ILE A 248 8.52 -13.90 6.25
N VAL A 249 9.35 -12.90 5.96
CA VAL A 249 10.75 -12.86 6.38
C VAL A 249 10.82 -12.49 7.86
N ASP A 250 11.61 -13.25 8.60
CA ASP A 250 11.76 -13.12 10.05
C ASP A 250 12.65 -11.91 10.39
N ASN A 251 13.67 -11.64 9.55
CA ASN A 251 14.55 -10.48 9.67
C ASN A 251 14.75 -9.81 8.31
N THR A 252 14.28 -8.57 8.17
CA THR A 252 14.40 -7.80 6.92
C THR A 252 15.85 -7.45 6.55
N ASN A 253 16.81 -7.61 7.45
CA ASN A 253 18.23 -7.40 7.17
C ASN A 253 18.98 -8.71 6.86
N ASP A 254 18.32 -9.86 6.96
CA ASP A 254 18.94 -11.16 6.70
C ASP A 254 18.76 -11.56 5.22
N ILE A 255 19.85 -11.46 4.47
CA ILE A 255 19.93 -11.80 3.05
C ILE A 255 19.57 -13.28 2.81
N VAL A 256 20.01 -14.17 3.71
CA VAL A 256 19.81 -15.62 3.56
C VAL A 256 18.36 -15.98 3.82
N ASP A 257 17.75 -15.44 4.87
CA ASP A 257 16.31 -15.65 5.14
C ASP A 257 15.45 -15.17 3.96
N ILE A 258 15.68 -13.95 3.47
CA ILE A 258 14.94 -13.44 2.31
C ILE A 258 15.14 -14.37 1.09
N SER A 259 16.38 -14.77 0.80
CA SER A 259 16.71 -15.68 -0.31
C SER A 259 15.98 -17.04 -0.19
N ASP A 260 15.98 -17.64 0.99
CA ASP A 260 15.31 -18.91 1.26
C ASP A 260 13.78 -18.79 1.08
N LYS A 261 13.20 -17.67 1.50
CA LYS A 261 11.77 -17.39 1.34
C LYS A 261 11.41 -17.17 -0.13
N ILE A 262 12.31 -16.58 -0.93
CA ILE A 262 12.16 -16.51 -2.40
C ILE A 262 12.10 -17.92 -3.00
N GLY A 263 13.05 -18.79 -2.63
CA GLY A 263 13.08 -20.18 -3.08
C GLY A 263 11.80 -20.96 -2.73
N LYS A 264 11.30 -20.82 -1.50
CA LYS A 264 10.02 -21.40 -1.09
C LYS A 264 8.85 -20.85 -1.91
N CYS A 265 8.83 -19.54 -2.12
CA CYS A 265 7.75 -18.84 -2.82
C CYS A 265 7.55 -19.39 -4.24
N ILE A 266 8.64 -19.52 -5.02
CA ILE A 266 8.55 -19.95 -6.43
C ILE A 266 8.24 -21.44 -6.62
N CYS A 267 8.49 -22.28 -5.61
CA CYS A 267 8.28 -23.72 -5.67
C CYS A 267 6.91 -24.17 -5.16
N GLY A 268 6.19 -23.30 -4.46
CA GLY A 268 4.90 -23.63 -3.85
C GLY A 268 3.68 -23.32 -4.74
N ASP A 269 2.64 -24.14 -4.64
CA ASP A 269 1.28 -23.77 -5.06
C ASP A 269 0.51 -23.25 -3.85
N TRP A 270 0.39 -21.93 -3.77
CA TRP A 270 -0.12 -21.26 -2.58
C TRP A 270 -1.63 -21.03 -2.59
N GLY A 271 -2.26 -21.08 -3.77
CA GLY A 271 -3.64 -20.65 -3.96
C GLY A 271 -3.94 -19.28 -3.34
N VAL A 272 -2.98 -18.34 -3.41
CA VAL A 272 -2.94 -17.13 -2.58
C VAL A 272 -4.20 -16.27 -2.74
N ARG A 273 -4.78 -16.17 -3.94
CA ARG A 273 -6.03 -15.41 -4.15
C ARG A 273 -7.17 -15.93 -3.30
N LYS A 274 -7.33 -17.25 -3.19
CA LYS A 274 -8.42 -17.88 -2.42
C LYS A 274 -8.36 -17.52 -0.94
N ARG A 275 -7.15 -17.26 -0.43
CA ARG A 275 -6.89 -16.88 0.97
C ARG A 275 -7.03 -15.38 1.20
N VAL A 276 -6.60 -14.57 0.24
CA VAL A 276 -6.56 -13.10 0.35
C VAL A 276 -7.91 -12.44 0.03
N LEU A 277 -8.67 -12.96 -0.93
CA LEU A 277 -9.93 -12.35 -1.37
C LEU A 277 -10.98 -12.21 -0.23
N PRO A 278 -11.18 -13.20 0.66
CA PRO A 278 -12.08 -13.02 1.80
C PRO A 278 -11.63 -11.91 2.77
N ILE A 279 -10.32 -11.78 3.02
CA ILE A 279 -9.77 -10.73 3.89
C ILE A 279 -10.01 -9.35 3.27
N ALA A 280 -9.79 -9.22 1.96
CA ALA A 280 -10.05 -7.97 1.24
C ALA A 280 -11.52 -7.55 1.32
N LYS A 281 -12.45 -8.50 1.19
CA LYS A 281 -13.90 -8.23 1.32
C LYS A 281 -14.27 -7.82 2.73
N ASP A 282 -13.79 -8.54 3.73
CA ASP A 282 -14.00 -8.22 5.16
C ASP A 282 -13.46 -6.83 5.52
N ASN A 283 -12.29 -6.44 4.99
CA ASN A 283 -11.75 -5.09 5.15
C ASN A 283 -12.72 -4.02 4.59
N ASN A 284 -13.21 -4.21 3.37
CA ASN A 284 -14.14 -3.28 2.75
C ASN A 284 -15.48 -3.19 3.51
N GLU A 285 -16.01 -4.32 3.98
CA GLU A 285 -17.25 -4.38 4.76
C GLU A 285 -17.10 -3.67 6.11
N LYS A 286 -15.99 -3.92 6.83
CA LYS A 286 -15.67 -3.24 8.09
C LYS A 286 -15.54 -1.73 7.91
N LEU A 287 -14.80 -1.30 6.88
CA LEU A 287 -14.63 0.11 6.56
C LEU A 287 -15.98 0.77 6.23
N ASN A 288 -16.80 0.15 5.39
CA ASN A 288 -18.15 0.65 5.09
C ASN A 288 -19.04 0.76 6.36
N GLY A 289 -18.91 -0.20 7.28
CA GLY A 289 -19.57 -0.16 8.58
C GLY A 289 -19.15 1.03 9.44
N ILE A 290 -17.86 1.39 9.43
CA ILE A 290 -17.32 2.56 10.15
C ILE A 290 -17.78 3.85 9.49
N LEU A 291 -17.63 3.98 8.17
CA LEU A 291 -18.11 5.16 7.41
C LEU A 291 -19.61 5.38 7.62
N SER A 292 -20.37 4.31 7.83
CA SER A 292 -21.80 4.41 8.09
C SER A 292 -22.18 4.93 9.47
N ARG A 293 -21.26 4.93 10.44
CA ARG A 293 -21.46 5.45 11.80
C ARG A 293 -21.03 6.92 11.95
N ILE A 294 -20.24 7.42 11.00
CA ILE A 294 -19.78 8.82 10.99
C ILE A 294 -20.91 9.77 10.57
N ILE A 295 -21.87 9.27 9.78
CA ILE A 295 -23.11 9.95 9.40
C ILE A 295 -24.13 9.81 10.53
#